data_AF-A0AAU4V5G0-F1
#
_entry.id   AF-A0AAU4V5G0-F1
#
_cell.length_a   1.000
_cell.length_b   1.000
_cell.length_c   1.000
_cell.angle_alpha   90.00
_cell.angle_beta   90.00
_cell.angle_gamma   90.00
#
_symmetry.space_group_name_H-M   'P 1'
#
loop_
_entity.id
_entity.type
_entity.pdbx_description
1 polymer ?
#
loop_
_entity_poly.entity_id
_entity_poly.type
_entity_poly.pdbx_seq_one_letter_code
_entity_poly.pdbx_strand_id
1 'polypeptide(L)'
;MSKSPKARNPLSVLADDPQGRSLGLELPPGALIERPGRRGWWKAPDPLLWVSDEAVGSGALAAHRTPALAAAGLQAVLFQGRRGLERWWQEREFSPERMSDPDDHHVEPVLREFWSAVVPDPEEGAEGEELIAPFGRDWPGLAEGGTASDGPGGPDAVACGLADGLIASGVLPSPRLALVPAARGADVPTAMGWCGPTNHETDTALISTVLRSWEDRFGARVVALGFDELHVSVAAPPRTIAHALPVAAEHFAFSPDNVWQGSGSIRAYADEAVTGSNHWGFWWD
;
A
#
# COMPACT_ATOMS: atom_id res chain seq x y z
N MET A 1 30.70 17.60 4.87
CA MET A 1 29.40 16.90 4.96
C MET A 1 29.60 15.67 5.82
N SER A 2 29.18 15.71 7.08
CA SER A 2 29.24 14.54 7.97
C SER A 2 28.22 13.54 7.44
N LYS A 3 28.65 12.36 6.98
CA LYS A 3 27.73 11.26 6.67
C LYS A 3 26.96 10.98 7.95
N SER A 4 25.64 11.13 7.95
CA SER A 4 24.82 10.61 9.05
C SER A 4 25.21 9.15 9.28
N PRO A 5 25.41 8.72 10.53
CA PRO A 5 25.65 7.31 10.81
C PRO A 5 24.48 6.52 10.21
N LYS A 6 24.78 5.53 9.35
CA LYS A 6 23.76 4.64 8.80
C LYS A 6 22.92 4.12 9.96
N ALA A 7 21.66 4.51 10.03
CA ALA A 7 20.73 3.98 11.02
C ALA A 7 20.81 2.45 10.92
N ARG A 8 21.03 1.80 12.05
CA ARG A 8 21.16 0.34 12.09
C ARG A 8 19.81 -0.24 11.68
N ASN A 9 19.80 -1.08 10.66
CA ASN A 9 18.59 -1.72 10.16
C ASN A 9 17.87 -2.44 11.33
N PRO A 10 16.62 -2.07 11.68
CA PRO A 10 15.95 -2.59 12.87
C PRO A 10 15.72 -4.10 12.80
N LEU A 11 15.62 -4.68 11.60
CA LEU A 11 15.48 -6.12 11.41
C LEU A 11 16.75 -6.91 11.74
N SER A 12 17.92 -6.26 11.79
CA SER A 12 19.17 -6.96 12.10
C SER A 12 19.15 -7.64 13.48
N VAL A 13 18.34 -7.14 14.40
CA VAL A 13 18.10 -7.75 15.72
C VAL A 13 17.44 -9.12 15.62
N LEU A 14 16.59 -9.35 14.61
CA LEU A 14 15.86 -10.61 14.45
C LEU A 14 16.76 -11.79 14.06
N ALA A 15 18.01 -11.54 13.65
CA ALA A 15 18.98 -12.60 13.39
C ALA A 15 19.39 -13.31 14.69
N ASP A 16 19.54 -12.56 15.79
CA ASP A 16 19.94 -13.07 17.11
C ASP A 16 18.76 -13.23 18.08
N ASP A 17 17.63 -12.55 17.80
CA ASP A 17 16.36 -12.64 18.53
C ASP A 17 15.17 -12.87 17.58
N PRO A 18 14.99 -14.11 17.05
CA PRO A 18 13.99 -14.39 16.02
C PRO A 18 12.53 -14.12 16.41
N GLN A 19 12.24 -14.04 17.72
CA GLN A 19 10.91 -13.70 18.22
C GLN A 19 10.71 -12.20 18.42
N GLY A 20 11.76 -11.38 18.27
CA GLY A 20 11.69 -9.93 18.40
C GLY A 20 11.37 -9.44 19.81
N ARG A 21 11.67 -10.20 20.86
CA ARG A 21 11.35 -9.86 22.26
C ARG A 21 12.02 -8.56 22.69
N SER A 22 13.22 -8.30 22.20
CA SER A 22 13.96 -7.04 22.42
C SER A 22 13.28 -5.83 21.78
N LEU A 23 12.40 -6.04 20.79
CA LEU A 23 11.52 -5.03 20.19
C LEU A 23 10.12 -5.02 20.84
N GLY A 24 9.91 -5.81 21.91
CA GLY A 24 8.61 -5.96 22.56
C GLY A 24 7.59 -6.78 21.76
N LEU A 25 8.07 -7.67 20.88
CA LEU A 25 7.25 -8.50 20.01
C LEU A 25 7.24 -9.96 20.49
N GLU A 26 6.25 -10.71 20.00
CA GLU A 26 6.16 -12.17 20.12
C GLU A 26 5.92 -12.75 18.72
N LEU A 27 6.92 -12.64 17.84
CA LEU A 27 6.78 -13.06 16.46
C LEU A 27 6.61 -14.59 16.34
N PRO A 28 5.70 -15.06 15.47
CA PRO A 28 5.63 -16.47 15.10
C PRO A 28 6.91 -16.86 14.32
N PRO A 29 7.12 -18.17 14.02
CA PRO A 29 8.17 -18.58 13.09
C PRO A 29 8.08 -17.83 11.76
N GLY A 30 9.24 -17.43 11.23
CA GLY A 30 9.35 -16.69 9.99
C GLY A 30 10.80 -16.46 9.59
N ALA A 31 10.98 -15.86 8.43
CA ALA A 31 12.29 -15.69 7.80
C ALA A 31 12.58 -14.23 7.46
N LEU A 32 13.85 -13.85 7.61
CA LEU A 32 14.39 -12.62 7.04
C LEU A 32 14.59 -12.81 5.54
N ILE A 33 14.01 -11.91 4.75
CA ILE A 33 14.27 -11.81 3.31
C ILE A 33 15.39 -10.81 3.12
N GLU A 34 16.49 -11.23 2.49
CA GLU A 34 17.63 -10.36 2.23
C GLU A 34 17.36 -9.41 1.05
N ARG A 35 18.03 -8.26 1.05
CA ARG A 35 18.02 -7.37 -0.11
C ARG A 35 18.47 -8.11 -1.39
N PRO A 36 17.74 -7.97 -2.50
CA PRO A 36 18.16 -8.45 -3.80
C PRO A 36 19.53 -7.89 -4.22
N GLY A 37 20.27 -8.67 -5.02
CA GLY A 37 21.55 -8.26 -5.59
C GLY A 37 22.76 -9.09 -5.15
N ARG A 38 23.92 -8.81 -5.76
CA ARG A 38 25.16 -9.54 -5.45
C ARG A 38 25.77 -9.05 -4.14
N ARG A 39 25.65 -9.86 -3.09
CA ARG A 39 26.41 -9.67 -1.85
C ARG A 39 27.79 -10.31 -1.95
N GLY A 40 28.85 -9.55 -1.67
CA GLY A 40 30.18 -10.13 -1.45
C GLY A 40 30.19 -10.92 -0.14
N TRP A 41 30.79 -12.11 -0.12
CA TRP A 41 30.71 -13.05 1.01
C TRP A 41 31.24 -12.52 2.36
N TRP A 42 32.02 -11.44 2.34
CA TRP A 42 32.54 -10.70 3.51
C TRP A 42 31.57 -9.66 4.10
N LYS A 43 30.45 -9.37 3.44
CA LYS A 43 29.44 -8.42 3.94
C LYS A 43 28.41 -9.16 4.78
N ALA A 44 28.05 -8.59 5.93
CA ALA A 44 26.95 -9.07 6.75
C ALA A 44 25.63 -9.10 5.95
N PRO A 45 24.68 -10.00 6.30
CA PRO A 45 23.30 -9.95 5.81
C PRO A 45 22.71 -8.54 5.94
N ASP A 46 22.03 -8.07 4.91
CA ASP A 46 21.23 -6.84 4.95
C ASP A 46 19.75 -7.22 4.76
N PRO A 47 19.02 -7.43 5.86
CA PRO A 47 17.62 -7.87 5.79
C PRO A 47 16.75 -6.76 5.19
N LEU A 48 16.00 -7.07 4.14
CA LEU A 48 15.04 -6.14 3.55
C LEU A 48 13.75 -6.09 4.37
N LEU A 49 13.19 -7.26 4.67
CA LEU A 49 11.94 -7.43 5.40
C LEU A 49 11.92 -8.80 6.11
N TRP A 50 10.96 -9.00 7.01
CA TRP A 50 10.70 -10.30 7.64
C TRP A 50 9.28 -10.78 7.27
N VAL A 51 9.09 -12.08 7.05
CA VAL A 51 7.78 -12.68 6.75
C VAL A 51 7.55 -13.95 7.58
N SER A 52 6.34 -14.14 8.11
CA SER A 52 5.94 -15.36 8.81
C SER A 52 5.95 -16.58 7.86
N ASP A 53 6.33 -17.74 8.39
CA ASP A 53 6.34 -19.00 7.62
C ASP A 53 4.91 -19.45 7.30
N GLU A 54 4.05 -19.34 8.32
CA GLU A 54 2.67 -19.79 8.30
C GLU A 54 1.68 -18.65 8.14
N ALA A 55 0.47 -19.01 7.68
CA ALA A 55 -0.65 -18.09 7.57
C ALA A 55 -1.04 -17.58 8.96
N VAL A 56 -1.42 -16.31 9.03
CA VAL A 56 -1.93 -15.69 10.25
C VAL A 56 -3.45 -15.49 10.17
N GLY A 57 -4.11 -15.57 11.33
CA GLY A 57 -5.55 -15.36 11.44
C GLY A 57 -5.92 -13.95 11.90
N SER A 58 -7.22 -13.75 12.17
CA SER A 58 -7.73 -12.50 12.75
C SER A 58 -7.02 -12.12 14.05
N GLY A 59 -6.83 -10.83 14.28
CA GLY A 59 -6.10 -10.25 15.41
C GLY A 59 -4.58 -10.18 15.20
N ALA A 60 -4.02 -10.88 14.20
CA ALA A 60 -2.57 -10.91 14.00
C ALA A 60 -1.99 -9.53 13.63
N LEU A 61 -2.66 -8.77 12.78
CA LEU A 61 -2.20 -7.43 12.42
C LEU A 61 -2.27 -6.48 13.64
N ALA A 62 -3.34 -6.55 14.42
CA ALA A 62 -3.51 -5.75 15.65
C ALA A 62 -2.42 -6.04 16.69
N ALA A 63 -2.07 -7.31 16.88
CA ALA A 63 -1.01 -7.72 17.79
C ALA A 63 0.38 -7.16 17.40
N HIS A 64 0.57 -6.81 16.13
CA HIS A 64 1.86 -6.37 15.59
C HIS A 64 1.85 -4.92 15.09
N ARG A 65 0.75 -4.16 15.21
CA ARG A 65 0.72 -2.71 14.98
C ARG A 65 0.81 -1.94 16.28
N THR A 66 1.90 -2.15 17.00
CA THR A 66 2.11 -1.51 18.31
C THR A 66 2.92 -0.21 18.17
N PRO A 67 2.73 0.76 19.08
CA PRO A 67 3.59 1.94 19.14
C PRO A 67 5.07 1.61 19.30
N ALA A 68 5.40 0.50 19.97
CA ALA A 68 6.78 0.03 20.13
C ALA A 68 7.40 -0.40 18.78
N LEU A 69 6.64 -1.12 17.94
CA LEU A 69 7.08 -1.50 16.60
C LEU A 69 7.30 -0.26 15.73
N ALA A 70 6.35 0.68 15.75
CA ALA A 70 6.47 1.93 15.01
C ALA A 70 7.68 2.77 15.48
N ALA A 71 7.92 2.85 16.78
CA ALA A 71 9.09 3.53 17.35
C ALA A 71 10.42 2.85 16.97
N ALA A 72 10.40 1.55 16.71
CA ALA A 72 11.54 0.81 16.15
C ALA A 72 11.72 1.03 14.63
N GLY A 73 10.86 1.83 13.98
CA GLY A 73 10.92 2.09 12.55
C GLY A 73 10.45 0.91 11.70
N LEU A 74 9.54 0.09 12.24
CA LEU A 74 8.98 -1.08 11.56
C LEU A 74 7.47 -0.91 11.38
N GLN A 75 6.99 -1.34 10.21
CA GLN A 75 5.56 -1.39 9.88
C GLN A 75 5.14 -2.85 9.70
N ALA A 76 4.01 -3.22 10.29
CA ALA A 76 3.38 -4.52 10.05
C ALA A 76 2.31 -4.41 8.96
N VAL A 77 2.39 -5.31 7.97
CA VAL A 77 1.40 -5.49 6.90
C VAL A 77 1.15 -6.98 6.66
N LEU A 78 0.12 -7.30 5.90
CA LEU A 78 -0.17 -8.65 5.47
C LEU A 78 0.28 -8.87 4.02
N PHE A 79 0.89 -10.01 3.73
CA PHE A 79 1.12 -10.46 2.35
C PHE A 79 0.10 -11.51 1.96
N GLN A 80 -0.54 -11.30 0.81
CA GLN A 80 -1.47 -12.25 0.20
C GLN A 80 -0.76 -13.00 -0.93
N GLY A 81 -0.99 -14.31 -0.98
CA GLY A 81 -0.71 -15.10 -2.18
C GLY A 81 -1.98 -15.33 -2.98
N ARG A 82 -1.83 -15.51 -4.30
CA ARG A 82 -2.88 -16.03 -5.20
C ARG A 82 -2.38 -17.29 -5.89
N ARG A 83 -3.30 -18.06 -6.48
CA ARG A 83 -2.96 -19.35 -7.10
C ARG A 83 -1.92 -19.17 -8.21
N GLY A 84 -0.78 -19.84 -8.11
CA GLY A 84 0.34 -19.74 -9.05
C GLY A 84 1.33 -18.60 -8.76
N LEU A 85 1.06 -17.75 -7.77
CA LEU A 85 1.95 -16.70 -7.25
C LEU A 85 1.98 -16.77 -5.72
N GLU A 86 1.87 -17.99 -5.18
CA GLU A 86 2.03 -18.24 -3.76
C GLU A 86 3.48 -17.89 -3.38
N ARG A 87 3.66 -17.03 -2.37
CA ARG A 87 4.98 -16.61 -1.89
C ARG A 87 5.79 -15.77 -2.88
N TRP A 88 5.13 -14.93 -3.68
CA TRP A 88 5.78 -13.96 -4.59
C TRP A 88 6.94 -13.16 -3.95
N TRP A 89 6.87 -12.88 -2.65
CA TRP A 89 7.95 -12.24 -1.88
C TRP A 89 9.26 -13.05 -1.80
N GLN A 90 9.30 -14.30 -2.29
CA GLN A 90 10.51 -15.13 -2.38
C GLN A 90 11.17 -15.08 -3.77
N GLU A 91 10.50 -14.55 -4.79
CA GLU A 91 10.88 -14.69 -6.20
C GLU A 91 11.63 -13.49 -6.80
N ARG A 92 12.21 -12.62 -5.95
CA ARG A 92 12.90 -11.37 -6.34
C ARG A 92 11.98 -10.29 -6.90
N GLU A 93 10.73 -10.27 -6.48
CA GLU A 93 9.75 -9.21 -6.79
C GLU A 93 9.96 -7.92 -5.97
N PHE A 94 11.22 -7.68 -5.59
CA PHE A 94 11.65 -6.52 -4.84
C PHE A 94 12.80 -5.87 -5.59
N SER A 95 12.77 -4.54 -5.73
CA SER A 95 13.81 -3.74 -6.36
C SER A 95 14.02 -2.41 -5.62
N PRO A 96 14.33 -2.42 -4.32
CA PRO A 96 14.40 -1.18 -3.52
C PRO A 96 15.46 -0.19 -4.02
N GLU A 97 16.50 -0.65 -4.72
CA GLU A 97 17.53 0.20 -5.34
C GLU A 97 17.06 0.97 -6.58
N ARG A 98 15.92 0.58 -7.16
CA ARG A 98 15.32 1.26 -8.32
C ARG A 98 14.34 2.36 -7.91
N MET A 99 13.95 2.41 -6.64
CA MET A 99 12.98 3.37 -6.14
C MET A 99 13.67 4.68 -5.76
N SER A 100 13.05 5.81 -6.10
CA SER A 100 13.47 7.12 -5.58
C SER A 100 12.97 7.33 -4.14
N ASP A 101 13.24 8.50 -3.55
CA ASP A 101 12.74 8.83 -2.21
C ASP A 101 11.35 9.48 -2.31
N PRO A 102 10.31 8.98 -1.61
CA PRO A 102 9.00 9.62 -1.59
C PRO A 102 9.03 11.09 -1.08
N ASP A 103 10.07 11.52 -0.36
CA ASP A 103 10.26 12.92 0.04
C ASP A 103 10.62 13.86 -1.14
N ASP A 104 11.09 13.31 -2.27
CA ASP A 104 11.45 14.08 -3.47
C ASP A 104 10.22 14.44 -4.33
N HIS A 105 9.02 13.98 -3.95
CA HIS A 105 7.81 14.06 -4.76
C HIS A 105 6.67 14.81 -4.08
N HIS A 106 5.80 15.40 -4.91
CA HIS A 106 4.57 16.04 -4.47
C HIS A 106 3.37 15.36 -5.13
N VAL A 107 2.33 15.08 -4.34
CA VAL A 107 1.18 14.28 -4.80
C VAL A 107 0.43 14.89 -5.99
N GLU A 108 0.30 16.22 -6.07
CA GLU A 108 -0.49 16.83 -7.13
C GLU A 108 0.18 16.75 -8.51
N PRO A 109 1.49 17.05 -8.66
CA PRO A 109 2.22 16.70 -9.89
C PRO A 109 2.11 15.23 -10.27
N VAL A 110 2.27 14.31 -9.32
CA VAL A 110 2.23 12.86 -9.56
C VAL A 110 0.87 12.42 -10.10
N LEU A 111 -0.23 12.76 -9.41
CA LEU A 111 -1.57 12.37 -9.86
C LEU A 111 -1.96 13.05 -11.18
N ARG A 112 -1.48 14.27 -11.45
CA ARG A 112 -1.69 14.93 -12.74
C ARG A 112 -1.00 14.19 -13.88
N GLU A 113 0.23 13.73 -13.67
CA GLU A 113 0.97 12.93 -14.66
C GLU A 113 0.31 11.58 -14.89
N PHE A 114 -0.04 10.88 -13.81
CA PHE A 114 -0.78 9.62 -13.87
C PHE A 114 -2.11 9.76 -14.62
N TRP A 115 -2.90 10.79 -14.28
CA TRP A 115 -4.15 11.10 -14.99
C TRP A 115 -3.93 11.29 -16.48
N SER A 116 -2.93 12.09 -16.87
CA SER A 116 -2.60 12.33 -18.27
C SER A 116 -2.20 11.06 -19.02
N ALA A 117 -1.67 10.05 -18.32
CA ALA A 117 -1.26 8.78 -18.91
C ALA A 117 -2.43 7.80 -19.12
N VAL A 118 -3.54 7.96 -18.38
CA VAL A 118 -4.66 7.01 -18.39
C VAL A 118 -5.96 7.58 -18.96
N VAL A 119 -6.07 8.89 -19.19
CA VAL A 119 -7.28 9.41 -19.86
C VAL A 119 -7.37 8.92 -21.31
N PRO A 120 -8.56 8.49 -21.76
CA PRO A 120 -8.80 8.07 -23.13
C PRO A 120 -8.34 9.10 -24.19
N ASP A 121 -7.95 8.61 -25.36
CA ASP A 121 -7.68 9.46 -26.52
C ASP A 121 -9.01 10.04 -27.06
N PRO A 122 -9.05 11.29 -27.56
CA PRO A 122 -10.27 11.86 -28.16
C PRO A 122 -10.82 11.04 -29.32
N GLU A 123 -9.99 10.25 -30.00
CA GLU A 123 -10.42 9.33 -31.06
C GLU A 123 -11.33 8.21 -30.55
N GLU A 124 -11.29 7.89 -29.24
CA GLU A 124 -12.22 6.94 -28.59
C GLU A 124 -13.65 7.52 -28.43
N GLY A 125 -13.82 8.83 -28.67
CA GLY A 125 -15.12 9.48 -28.76
C GLY A 125 -15.98 9.34 -27.50
N ALA A 126 -17.27 9.08 -27.70
CA ALA A 126 -18.26 9.10 -26.62
C ALA A 126 -18.02 8.03 -25.54
N GLU A 127 -17.45 6.88 -25.90
CA GLU A 127 -17.16 5.81 -24.93
C GLU A 127 -16.05 6.24 -23.96
N GLY A 128 -14.99 6.86 -24.47
CA GLY A 128 -13.91 7.42 -23.64
C GLY A 128 -14.38 8.60 -22.77
N GLU A 129 -15.25 9.47 -23.32
CA GLU A 129 -15.85 10.57 -22.56
C GLU A 129 -16.76 10.06 -21.43
N GLU A 130 -17.57 9.04 -21.68
CA GLU A 130 -18.45 8.42 -20.67
C GLU A 130 -17.65 7.76 -19.55
N LEU A 131 -16.51 7.14 -19.90
CA LEU A 131 -15.63 6.48 -18.94
C LEU A 131 -15.10 7.45 -17.86
N ILE A 132 -14.67 8.63 -18.27
CA ILE A 132 -14.09 9.64 -17.36
C ILE A 132 -15.11 10.66 -16.83
N ALA A 133 -16.36 10.61 -17.28
CA ALA A 133 -17.40 11.53 -16.82
C ALA A 133 -17.59 11.49 -15.29
N PRO A 134 -17.83 12.65 -14.63
CA PRO A 134 -18.12 13.96 -15.20
C PRO A 134 -16.88 14.80 -15.52
N PHE A 135 -15.68 14.21 -15.44
CA PHE A 135 -14.44 14.90 -15.68
C PHE A 135 -14.12 14.96 -17.18
N GLY A 136 -13.19 15.84 -17.53
CA GLY A 136 -12.60 15.90 -18.85
C GLY A 136 -11.15 15.42 -18.81
N ARG A 137 -10.40 15.64 -19.88
CA ARG A 137 -9.00 15.20 -19.97
C ARG A 137 -8.05 15.98 -19.05
N ASP A 138 -8.44 17.18 -18.64
CA ASP A 138 -7.68 17.97 -17.66
C ASP A 138 -7.79 17.36 -16.26
N TRP A 139 -6.69 17.37 -15.52
CA TRP A 139 -6.66 16.89 -14.14
C TRP A 139 -7.68 17.66 -13.27
N PRO A 140 -8.67 16.98 -12.64
CA PRO A 140 -9.70 17.64 -11.84
C PRO A 140 -9.22 18.27 -10.54
N GLY A 141 -7.97 18.02 -10.13
CA GLY A 141 -7.42 18.48 -8.86
C GLY A 141 -7.55 17.44 -7.75
N LEU A 142 -6.89 17.71 -6.62
CA LEU A 142 -6.98 16.84 -5.45
C LEU A 142 -8.36 16.93 -4.81
N ALA A 143 -8.91 15.77 -4.44
CA ALA A 143 -10.11 15.65 -3.63
C ALA A 143 -9.91 16.27 -2.24
N GLU A 144 -10.98 16.83 -1.68
CA GLU A 144 -10.99 17.26 -0.29
C GLU A 144 -10.86 16.05 0.66
N GLY A 145 -10.22 16.25 1.81
CA GLY A 145 -10.07 15.21 2.80
C GLY A 145 -11.40 14.76 3.42
N GLY A 146 -11.37 13.57 4.02
CA GLY A 146 -12.48 13.01 4.76
C GLY A 146 -12.74 13.74 6.08
N THR A 147 -14.01 13.85 6.46
CA THR A 147 -14.36 14.24 7.82
C THR A 147 -14.16 13.03 8.74
N ALA A 148 -13.28 13.17 9.73
CA ALA A 148 -13.04 12.12 10.72
C ALA A 148 -14.36 11.65 11.35
N SER A 149 -14.53 10.35 11.44
CA SER A 149 -15.63 9.76 12.21
C SER A 149 -15.29 9.84 13.69
N ASP A 150 -16.24 10.22 14.55
CA ASP A 150 -16.10 10.22 16.02
C ASP A 150 -15.99 8.79 16.63
N GLY A 151 -15.74 7.78 15.79
CA GLY A 151 -15.64 6.39 16.20
C GLY A 151 -14.40 6.12 17.06
N PRO A 152 -14.49 5.23 18.05
CA PRO A 152 -13.36 4.90 18.92
C PRO A 152 -12.24 4.19 18.14
N GLY A 153 -10.97 4.56 18.40
CA GLY A 153 -9.78 3.78 18.02
C GLY A 153 -8.85 4.38 16.97
N GLY A 154 -9.29 5.38 16.20
CA GLY A 154 -8.46 6.05 15.18
C GLY A 154 -8.10 5.18 13.96
N PRO A 155 -7.27 5.69 13.04
CA PRO A 155 -6.96 5.02 11.76
C PRO A 155 -6.43 3.60 11.88
N ASP A 156 -5.54 3.32 12.84
CA ASP A 156 -4.93 2.00 12.97
C ASP A 156 -5.92 0.95 13.48
N ALA A 157 -6.89 1.34 14.32
CA ALA A 157 -7.96 0.44 14.74
C ALA A 157 -8.88 0.07 13.57
N VAL A 158 -9.22 1.04 12.70
CA VAL A 158 -9.97 0.78 11.47
C VAL A 158 -9.21 -0.17 10.55
N ALA A 159 -7.89 0.02 10.41
CA ALA A 159 -7.04 -0.84 9.62
C ALA A 159 -6.99 -2.29 10.12
N CYS A 160 -6.88 -2.47 11.43
CA CYS A 160 -6.87 -3.78 12.05
C CYS A 160 -8.24 -4.48 11.91
N GLY A 161 -9.34 -3.75 12.13
CA GLY A 161 -10.68 -4.27 11.93
C GLY A 161 -10.96 -4.66 10.48
N LEU A 162 -10.47 -3.88 9.51
CA LEU A 162 -10.55 -4.23 8.08
C LEU A 162 -9.79 -5.53 7.80
N ALA A 163 -8.56 -5.65 8.29
CA ALA A 163 -7.75 -6.86 8.09
C ALA A 163 -8.48 -8.12 8.57
N ASP A 164 -9.08 -8.06 9.77
CA ASP A 164 -9.85 -9.17 10.32
C ASP A 164 -11.08 -9.50 9.46
N GLY A 165 -11.78 -8.47 8.97
CA GLY A 165 -12.91 -8.62 8.06
C GLY A 165 -12.52 -9.28 6.73
N LEU A 166 -11.39 -8.89 6.14
CA LEU A 166 -10.91 -9.47 4.88
C LEU A 166 -10.44 -10.93 5.04
N ILE A 167 -9.86 -11.27 6.20
CA ILE A 167 -9.52 -12.67 6.53
C ILE A 167 -10.81 -13.50 6.68
N ALA A 168 -11.77 -13.00 7.46
CA ALA A 168 -13.01 -13.71 7.74
C ALA A 168 -13.89 -13.92 6.49
N SER A 169 -13.89 -12.96 5.56
CA SER A 169 -14.62 -13.06 4.30
C SER A 169 -13.93 -13.93 3.25
N GLY A 170 -12.66 -14.30 3.46
CA GLY A 170 -11.85 -15.06 2.52
C GLY A 170 -11.24 -14.23 1.39
N VAL A 171 -11.35 -12.89 1.43
CA VAL A 171 -10.60 -12.00 0.53
C VAL A 171 -9.10 -12.15 0.77
N LEU A 172 -8.68 -12.31 2.03
CA LEU A 172 -7.32 -12.73 2.42
C LEU A 172 -7.37 -14.19 2.95
N PRO A 173 -7.33 -15.23 2.09
CA PRO A 173 -7.61 -16.60 2.53
C PRO A 173 -6.46 -17.24 3.33
N SER A 174 -5.22 -16.77 3.17
CA SER A 174 -4.04 -17.30 3.87
C SER A 174 -2.90 -16.27 3.97
N PRO A 175 -3.14 -15.08 4.56
CA PRO A 175 -2.15 -14.02 4.57
C PRO A 175 -0.94 -14.38 5.44
N ARG A 176 0.22 -13.84 5.09
CA ARG A 176 1.44 -13.86 5.93
C ARG A 176 1.61 -12.52 6.63
N LEU A 177 2.09 -12.55 7.87
CA LEU A 177 2.53 -11.33 8.54
C LEU A 177 3.89 -10.92 7.96
N ALA A 178 4.05 -9.65 7.60
CA ALA A 178 5.32 -9.09 7.18
C ALA A 178 5.69 -7.86 8.01
N LEU A 179 6.98 -7.72 8.34
CA LEU A 179 7.55 -6.54 8.98
C LEU A 179 8.51 -5.85 8.03
N VAL A 180 8.31 -4.55 7.82
CA VAL A 180 9.03 -3.77 6.82
C VAL A 180 9.67 -2.54 7.48
N PRO A 181 10.97 -2.26 7.28
CA PRO A 181 11.61 -1.06 7.79
C PRO A 181 11.08 0.18 7.07
N ALA A 182 10.20 0.93 7.73
CA ALA A 182 9.63 2.16 7.23
C ALA A 182 9.18 3.05 8.40
N ALA A 183 9.44 4.36 8.29
CA ALA A 183 8.99 5.33 9.29
C ALA A 183 7.46 5.53 9.26
N ARG A 184 6.83 5.26 8.11
CA ARG A 184 5.43 5.53 7.80
C ARG A 184 4.81 4.34 7.06
N GLY A 185 3.54 4.04 7.34
CA GLY A 185 2.81 2.93 6.70
C GLY A 185 2.71 3.07 5.18
N ALA A 186 2.44 4.28 4.68
CA ALA A 186 2.41 4.58 3.25
C ALA A 186 3.73 4.29 2.50
N ASP A 187 4.86 4.23 3.21
CA ASP A 187 6.17 4.03 2.60
C ASP A 187 6.54 2.57 2.42
N VAL A 188 5.69 1.66 2.92
CA VAL A 188 5.92 0.21 2.85
C VAL A 188 6.19 -0.28 1.43
N PRO A 189 5.40 0.10 0.39
CA PRO A 189 5.69 -0.30 -1.00
C PRO A 189 7.10 0.11 -1.47
N THR A 190 7.47 1.37 -1.23
CA THR A 190 8.78 1.92 -1.61
C THR A 190 9.92 1.28 -0.84
N ALA A 191 9.77 1.11 0.47
CA ALA A 191 10.80 0.57 1.34
C ALA A 191 11.24 -0.85 0.96
N MET A 192 10.28 -1.68 0.51
CA MET A 192 10.58 -3.01 -0.03
C MET A 192 10.91 -3.01 -1.53
N GLY A 193 10.61 -1.91 -2.23
CA GLY A 193 10.70 -1.83 -3.70
C GLY A 193 9.75 -2.79 -4.39
N TRP A 194 8.49 -2.82 -3.93
CA TRP A 194 7.45 -3.68 -4.48
C TRP A 194 7.26 -3.44 -5.98
N CYS A 195 7.13 -4.50 -6.78
CA CYS A 195 7.01 -4.40 -8.24
C CYS A 195 5.58 -4.52 -8.78
N GLY A 196 4.55 -4.60 -7.92
CA GLY A 196 3.18 -4.88 -8.36
C GLY A 196 2.66 -3.97 -9.48
N PRO A 197 2.79 -2.64 -9.38
CA PRO A 197 2.31 -1.72 -10.41
C PRO A 197 3.15 -1.67 -11.70
N THR A 198 4.11 -2.58 -11.94
CA THR A 198 5.19 -2.41 -12.94
C THR A 198 4.75 -2.19 -14.39
N ASN A 199 3.50 -2.52 -14.74
CA ASN A 199 2.95 -2.24 -16.08
C ASN A 199 2.54 -0.77 -16.26
N HIS A 200 2.35 -0.05 -15.15
CA HIS A 200 1.98 1.37 -15.10
C HIS A 200 3.08 2.24 -14.49
N GLU A 201 3.72 1.77 -13.42
CA GLU A 201 4.73 2.52 -12.68
C GLU A 201 5.82 1.58 -12.15
N THR A 202 7.09 1.95 -12.36
CA THR A 202 8.26 1.18 -11.92
C THR A 202 9.01 1.81 -10.74
N ASP A 203 8.62 3.00 -10.31
CA ASP A 203 9.08 3.72 -9.13
C ASP A 203 7.96 3.87 -8.10
N THR A 204 7.91 2.94 -7.15
CA THR A 204 6.90 2.95 -6.08
C THR A 204 7.01 4.13 -5.12
N ALA A 205 8.05 4.98 -5.22
CA ALA A 205 8.07 6.25 -4.51
C ALA A 205 6.86 7.13 -4.86
N LEU A 206 6.42 7.09 -6.13
CA LEU A 206 5.24 7.82 -6.59
C LEU A 206 3.96 7.22 -6.00
N ILE A 207 3.90 5.89 -5.90
CA ILE A 207 2.82 5.16 -5.24
C ILE A 207 2.73 5.55 -3.76
N SER A 208 3.86 5.52 -3.04
CA SER A 208 3.94 5.96 -1.65
C SER A 208 3.58 7.43 -1.48
N THR A 209 3.92 8.31 -2.43
CA THR A 209 3.55 9.73 -2.39
C THR A 209 2.03 9.93 -2.41
N VAL A 210 1.32 9.18 -3.25
CA VAL A 210 -0.16 9.20 -3.27
C VAL A 210 -0.72 8.62 -1.97
N LEU A 211 -0.19 7.49 -1.50
CA LEU A 211 -0.62 6.88 -0.25
C LEU A 211 -0.43 7.81 0.94
N ARG A 212 0.70 8.53 1.05
CA ARG A 212 0.96 9.54 2.08
C ARG A 212 -0.13 10.61 2.11
N SER A 213 -0.49 11.13 0.93
CA SER A 213 -1.57 12.11 0.81
C SER A 213 -2.91 11.56 1.31
N TRP A 214 -3.23 10.30 1.02
CA TRP A 214 -4.44 9.66 1.54
C TRP A 214 -4.38 9.34 3.04
N GLU A 215 -3.22 8.99 3.56
CA GLU A 215 -3.03 8.82 4.99
C GLU A 215 -3.32 10.13 5.74
N ASP A 216 -2.88 11.26 5.19
CA ASP A 216 -3.10 12.59 5.78
C ASP A 216 -4.56 13.06 5.61
N ARG A 217 -5.15 12.86 4.42
CA ARG A 217 -6.49 13.38 4.09
C ARG A 217 -7.64 12.50 4.55
N PHE A 218 -7.46 11.18 4.62
CA PHE A 218 -8.54 10.23 4.87
C PHE A 218 -8.26 9.28 6.05
N GLY A 219 -7.09 9.43 6.70
CA GLY A 219 -6.64 8.45 7.68
C GLY A 219 -6.45 7.07 7.04
N ALA A 220 -6.00 7.04 5.78
CA ALA A 220 -5.73 5.80 5.09
C ALA A 220 -4.60 5.02 5.79
N ARG A 221 -4.60 3.69 5.65
CA ARG A 221 -3.49 2.81 6.05
C ARG A 221 -3.38 1.64 5.08
N VAL A 222 -2.18 1.38 4.58
CA VAL A 222 -1.88 0.12 3.88
C VAL A 222 -2.18 -1.03 4.84
N VAL A 223 -2.87 -2.07 4.43
CA VAL A 223 -3.23 -3.25 5.24
C VAL A 223 -2.56 -4.50 4.69
N ALA A 224 -2.71 -4.73 3.39
CA ALA A 224 -2.17 -5.92 2.74
C ALA A 224 -1.63 -5.61 1.34
N LEU A 225 -0.66 -6.41 0.91
CA LEU A 225 -0.11 -6.42 -0.45
C LEU A 225 -0.15 -7.84 -1.03
N GLY A 226 -0.56 -7.95 -2.28
CA GLY A 226 -0.42 -9.13 -3.12
C GLY A 226 0.76 -9.00 -4.08
N PHE A 227 0.80 -9.87 -5.09
CA PHE A 227 1.77 -9.77 -6.19
C PHE A 227 1.63 -8.40 -6.89
N ASP A 228 0.40 -8.06 -7.22
CA ASP A 228 -0.05 -6.86 -7.94
C ASP A 228 -1.28 -6.21 -7.27
N GLU A 229 -1.62 -6.61 -6.04
CA GLU A 229 -2.79 -6.11 -5.31
C GLU A 229 -2.38 -5.25 -4.11
N LEU A 230 -3.15 -4.21 -3.80
CA LEU A 230 -2.97 -3.36 -2.63
C LEU A 230 -4.30 -3.14 -1.92
N HIS A 231 -4.34 -3.43 -0.62
CA HIS A 231 -5.50 -3.19 0.23
C HIS A 231 -5.22 -2.08 1.23
N VAL A 232 -6.08 -1.06 1.23
CA VAL A 232 -5.97 0.14 2.06
C VAL A 232 -7.24 0.30 2.89
N SER A 233 -7.09 0.50 4.20
CA SER A 233 -8.20 0.91 5.06
C SER A 233 -8.35 2.43 5.06
N VAL A 234 -9.56 2.93 5.26
CA VAL A 234 -9.89 4.36 5.22
C VAL A 234 -10.68 4.74 6.46
N ALA A 235 -10.14 5.61 7.31
CA ALA A 235 -10.81 6.00 8.56
C ALA A 235 -11.93 7.04 8.35
N ALA A 236 -11.78 7.89 7.34
CA ALA A 236 -12.70 8.98 7.01
C ALA A 236 -13.16 8.89 5.55
N PRO A 237 -13.95 7.89 5.16
CA PRO A 237 -14.31 7.70 3.75
C PRO A 237 -15.31 8.77 3.28
N PRO A 238 -15.30 9.12 1.98
CA PRO A 238 -16.26 10.06 1.41
C PRO A 238 -17.69 9.51 1.56
N ARG A 239 -18.60 10.30 2.12
CA ARG A 239 -19.96 9.84 2.47
C ARG A 239 -21.03 10.16 1.43
N THR A 240 -20.69 10.96 0.42
CA THR A 240 -21.61 11.37 -0.63
C THR A 240 -20.96 11.12 -1.98
N ILE A 241 -21.78 10.86 -3.00
CA ILE A 241 -21.28 10.67 -4.37
C ILE A 241 -20.51 11.89 -4.87
N ALA A 242 -20.93 13.09 -4.49
CA ALA A 242 -20.26 14.33 -4.87
C ALA A 242 -18.83 14.42 -4.31
N HIS A 243 -18.61 13.90 -3.10
CA HIS A 243 -17.27 13.81 -2.50
C HIS A 243 -16.49 12.61 -3.04
N ALA A 244 -17.17 11.49 -3.33
CA ALA A 244 -16.54 10.29 -3.84
C ALA A 244 -16.05 10.42 -5.29
N LEU A 245 -16.69 11.23 -6.13
CA LEU A 245 -16.31 11.40 -7.54
C LEU A 245 -14.85 11.92 -7.72
N PRO A 246 -14.41 13.00 -7.04
CA PRO A 246 -13.01 13.41 -7.10
C PRO A 246 -12.03 12.36 -6.57
N VAL A 247 -12.40 11.62 -5.51
CA VAL A 247 -11.58 10.53 -4.97
C VAL A 247 -11.46 9.38 -5.99
N ALA A 248 -12.56 9.04 -6.66
CA ALA A 248 -12.57 8.05 -7.74
C ALA A 248 -11.70 8.47 -8.92
N ALA A 249 -11.61 9.77 -9.25
CA ALA A 249 -10.67 10.26 -10.26
C ALA A 249 -9.20 10.09 -9.83
N GLU A 250 -8.87 10.34 -8.55
CA GLU A 250 -7.54 10.03 -8.02
C GLU A 250 -7.23 8.53 -8.09
N HIS A 251 -8.20 7.68 -7.76
CA HIS A 251 -8.05 6.22 -7.85
C HIS A 251 -7.86 5.75 -9.30
N PHE A 252 -8.61 6.31 -10.24
CA PHE A 252 -8.45 6.00 -11.66
C PHE A 252 -7.06 6.37 -12.17
N ALA A 253 -6.55 7.56 -11.81
CA ALA A 253 -5.16 7.92 -12.12
C ALA A 253 -4.16 6.93 -11.51
N PHE A 254 -4.38 6.54 -10.25
CA PHE A 254 -3.46 5.70 -9.49
C PHE A 254 -3.44 4.21 -9.92
N SER A 255 -4.60 3.65 -10.25
CA SER A 255 -4.82 2.24 -10.58
C SER A 255 -6.00 2.17 -11.57
N PRO A 256 -5.73 2.37 -12.87
CA PRO A 256 -6.79 2.55 -13.85
C PRO A 256 -7.59 1.27 -14.13
N ASP A 257 -7.00 0.09 -13.88
CA ASP A 257 -7.65 -1.21 -14.11
C ASP A 257 -8.91 -1.41 -13.26
N ASN A 258 -8.97 -0.78 -12.08
CA ASN A 258 -10.19 -0.73 -11.27
C ASN A 258 -11.41 -0.24 -12.06
N VAL A 259 -11.19 0.67 -13.00
CA VAL A 259 -12.24 1.24 -13.85
C VAL A 259 -12.26 0.56 -15.21
N TRP A 260 -11.12 0.46 -15.91
CA TRP A 260 -11.05 -0.09 -17.27
C TRP A 260 -11.48 -1.55 -17.35
N GLN A 261 -11.07 -2.35 -16.37
CA GLN A 261 -11.35 -3.78 -16.33
C GLN A 261 -12.40 -4.15 -15.27
N GLY A 262 -12.75 -3.20 -14.40
CA GLY A 262 -13.77 -3.34 -13.36
C GLY A 262 -15.06 -2.60 -13.70
N SER A 263 -15.29 -1.45 -13.06
CA SER A 263 -16.60 -0.77 -13.04
C SER A 263 -17.04 -0.16 -14.37
N GLY A 264 -16.12 0.02 -15.32
CA GLY A 264 -16.35 0.59 -16.65
C GLY A 264 -16.45 2.12 -16.71
N SER A 265 -16.67 2.81 -15.59
CA SER A 265 -16.61 4.28 -15.53
C SER A 265 -16.27 4.81 -14.14
N ILE A 266 -15.73 6.02 -14.07
CA ILE A 266 -15.43 6.71 -12.80
C ILE A 266 -16.71 6.88 -11.97
N ARG A 267 -17.84 7.17 -12.60
CA ARG A 267 -19.12 7.33 -11.91
C ARG A 267 -19.59 6.03 -11.26
N ALA A 268 -19.53 4.90 -11.98
CA ALA A 268 -19.90 3.60 -11.44
C ALA A 268 -18.96 3.22 -10.29
N TYR A 269 -17.65 3.35 -10.48
CA TYR A 269 -16.64 3.07 -9.47
C TYR A 269 -16.84 3.91 -8.19
N ALA A 270 -17.16 5.20 -8.34
CA ALA A 270 -17.42 6.09 -7.21
C ALA A 270 -18.60 5.63 -6.34
N ASP A 271 -19.66 5.10 -6.97
CA ASP A 271 -20.85 4.60 -6.27
C ASP A 271 -20.58 3.25 -5.59
N GLU A 272 -19.98 2.30 -6.32
CA GLU A 272 -19.85 0.92 -5.85
C GLU A 272 -18.69 0.67 -4.88
N ALA A 273 -17.57 1.39 -5.03
CA ALA A 273 -16.31 1.08 -4.34
C ALA A 273 -15.77 2.21 -3.46
N VAL A 274 -16.18 3.45 -3.69
CA VAL A 274 -15.61 4.62 -2.99
C VAL A 274 -16.57 5.20 -1.95
N THR A 275 -17.85 5.37 -2.32
CA THR A 275 -18.85 6.01 -1.45
C THR A 275 -19.10 5.20 -0.19
N GLY A 276 -18.74 5.77 0.97
CA GLY A 276 -18.94 5.18 2.29
C GLY A 276 -18.03 4.00 2.62
N SER A 277 -17.15 3.58 1.70
CA SER A 277 -16.31 2.40 1.85
C SER A 277 -15.10 2.67 2.73
N ASN A 278 -14.93 1.88 3.79
CA ASN A 278 -13.72 1.88 4.62
C ASN A 278 -12.56 1.04 4.02
N HIS A 279 -12.75 0.46 2.83
CA HIS A 279 -11.77 -0.35 2.12
C HIS A 279 -11.60 0.15 0.69
N TRP A 280 -10.36 0.50 0.34
CA TRP A 280 -9.94 0.70 -1.03
C TRP A 280 -9.03 -0.45 -1.46
N GLY A 281 -9.43 -1.18 -2.49
CA GLY A 281 -8.64 -2.22 -3.15
C GLY A 281 -8.15 -1.73 -4.50
N PHE A 282 -6.92 -2.07 -4.84
CA PHE A 282 -6.29 -1.72 -6.11
C PHE A 282 -5.59 -2.96 -6.67
N TRP A 283 -5.63 -3.10 -7.99
CA TRP A 283 -4.81 -4.06 -8.73
C TRP A 283 -4.25 -3.43 -10.02
N TRP A 284 -3.20 -4.03 -10.55
CA TRP A 284 -2.57 -3.63 -11.81
C TRP A 284 -2.25 -4.89 -12.63
N ASP A 285 -2.75 -5.01 -13.86
CA ASP A 285 -2.47 -6.12 -14.81
C ASP A 285 -1.62 -5.69 -16.00
#